data_AF-A0A920VFT2-F1
#
_entry.id   AF-A0A920VFT2-F1
#
_cell.length_a   1.000
_cell.length_b   1.000
_cell.length_c   1.000
_cell.angle_alpha   90.00
_cell.angle_beta   90.00
_cell.angle_gamma   90.00
#
_symmetry.space_group_name_H-M   'P 1'
#
loop_
_entity.id
_entity.type
_entity.pdbx_description
1 polymer ?
#
loop_
_entity_poly.entity_id
_entity_poly.type
_entity_poly.pdbx_seq_one_letter_code
_entity_poly.pdbx_strand_id
1 'polypeptide(L)'
;MWLDGARDWSISRNRFWGSPIPVWRSDDPAYPRIDVYGSLDEIERDFGVRPEDLHRPFIDDLTRPNPDDPTGKSTMRRVPEVLDCWFESGSMPFAQLHYPFENRERFEEHFPADFIVEYINQTKGWFYTLHVLATALFDRPAFENVICHGILLAEDGAKLSKKLRNYTEPTTIFGDQGSDALRWYLMSSAIVRGGDLRIADSGIDDVVRQVLLPIWNAYSFFTLYANVDGHRATIRTDSTHLLDRYLLAQDPAPRGISAGADGRLRPTGCHRPDPGIPRRAQQLVHPPQPRPLLGPDSIGPHCRDS
;
A
#
# COMPACT_ATOMS: atom_id res chain seq x y z
N MET A 1 -1.54 -23.89 -2.85
CA MET A 1 -1.10 -22.47 -2.82
C MET A 1 -0.45 -22.14 -4.17
N TRP A 2 -0.28 -20.86 -4.57
CA TRP A 2 0.33 -20.54 -5.88
C TRP A 2 1.78 -21.04 -5.98
N LEU A 3 2.54 -20.90 -4.89
CA LEU A 3 3.95 -21.33 -4.81
C LEU A 3 4.14 -22.83 -5.02
N ASP A 4 3.24 -23.68 -4.51
CA ASP A 4 3.33 -25.15 -4.64
C ASP A 4 3.31 -25.63 -6.11
N GLY A 5 2.77 -24.81 -7.01
CA GLY A 5 2.69 -25.10 -8.44
C GLY A 5 3.55 -24.18 -9.31
N ALA A 6 4.44 -23.38 -8.69
CA ALA A 6 5.31 -22.48 -9.42
C ALA A 6 6.27 -23.28 -10.32
N ARG A 7 6.42 -22.83 -11.56
CA ARG A 7 7.36 -23.38 -12.54
C ARG A 7 8.55 -22.43 -12.68
N ASP A 8 9.59 -22.91 -13.35
CA ASP A 8 10.74 -22.10 -13.71
C ASP A 8 10.32 -20.78 -14.36
N TRP A 9 10.92 -19.70 -13.86
CA TRP A 9 10.65 -18.38 -14.36
C TRP A 9 11.47 -18.13 -15.62
N SER A 10 10.78 -18.00 -16.76
CA SER A 10 11.38 -17.47 -17.98
C SER A 10 11.66 -15.97 -17.80
N ILE A 11 12.92 -15.63 -17.51
CA ILE A 11 13.38 -14.25 -17.27
C ILE A 11 13.76 -13.51 -18.56
N SER A 12 13.85 -14.17 -19.72
CA SER A 12 14.26 -13.54 -20.97
C SER A 12 13.09 -13.06 -21.81
N ARG A 13 13.28 -11.92 -22.51
CA ARG A 13 12.26 -11.30 -23.36
C ARG A 13 12.86 -10.88 -24.70
N ASN A 14 12.16 -11.20 -25.79
CA ASN A 14 12.46 -10.70 -27.13
C ASN A 14 11.88 -9.28 -27.30
N ARG A 15 12.53 -8.30 -26.69
CA ARG A 15 12.15 -6.88 -26.69
C ARG A 15 13.39 -5.98 -26.90
N PHE A 16 13.12 -4.71 -27.17
CA PHE A 16 14.17 -3.70 -27.39
C PHE A 16 14.45 -2.87 -26.14
N TRP A 17 13.41 -2.48 -25.40
CA TRP A 17 13.53 -1.66 -24.19
C TRP A 17 13.43 -2.50 -22.93
N GLY A 18 14.46 -2.44 -22.09
CA GLY A 18 14.63 -3.20 -20.85
C GLY A 18 16.12 -3.45 -20.58
N SER A 19 16.45 -3.88 -19.37
CA SER A 19 17.82 -4.21 -18.98
C SER A 19 18.35 -5.38 -19.82
N PRO A 20 19.42 -5.21 -20.61
CA PRO A 20 19.95 -6.31 -21.40
C PRO A 20 20.50 -7.44 -20.54
N ILE A 21 20.30 -8.69 -20.98
CA ILE A 21 20.89 -9.84 -20.28
C ILE A 21 22.41 -9.78 -20.48
N PRO A 22 23.24 -9.76 -19.42
CA PRO A 22 24.68 -9.54 -19.52
C PRO A 22 25.44 -10.83 -19.86
N VAL A 23 24.94 -11.58 -20.84
CA VAL A 23 25.48 -12.88 -21.26
C VAL A 23 26.05 -12.76 -22.66
N TRP A 24 27.32 -13.12 -22.82
CA TRP A 24 27.99 -13.26 -24.11
C TRP A 24 28.23 -14.73 -24.41
N ARG A 25 27.95 -15.12 -25.65
CA ARG A 25 28.10 -16.49 -26.15
C ARG A 25 28.95 -16.50 -27.41
N SER A 26 29.78 -17.54 -27.54
CA SER A 26 30.50 -17.81 -28.79
C SER A 26 29.54 -18.03 -29.97
N ASP A 27 29.87 -17.47 -31.13
CA ASP A 27 29.16 -17.69 -32.38
C ASP A 27 29.57 -18.99 -33.12
N ASP A 28 30.58 -19.72 -32.61
CA ASP A 28 31.03 -20.99 -33.16
C ASP A 28 30.75 -22.16 -32.20
N PRO A 29 29.91 -23.15 -32.59
CA PRO A 29 29.63 -24.32 -31.77
C PRO A 29 30.83 -25.26 -31.56
N ALA A 30 31.90 -25.16 -32.36
CA ALA A 30 33.13 -25.92 -32.14
C ALA A 30 33.95 -25.39 -30.95
N TYR A 31 33.75 -24.11 -30.59
CA TYR A 31 34.37 -23.45 -29.44
C TYR A 31 33.29 -22.85 -28.53
N PRO A 32 32.48 -23.70 -27.86
CA PRO A 32 31.37 -23.23 -27.05
C PRO A 32 31.87 -22.54 -25.77
N ARG A 33 31.51 -21.27 -25.61
CA ARG A 33 31.79 -20.48 -24.41
C ARG A 33 30.59 -19.60 -24.07
N ILE A 34 30.33 -19.44 -22.78
CA ILE A 34 29.34 -18.50 -22.25
C ILE A 34 30.02 -17.73 -21.11
N ASP A 35 30.02 -16.41 -21.20
CA ASP A 35 30.47 -15.51 -20.14
C ASP A 35 29.28 -14.69 -19.64
N VAL A 36 29.22 -14.47 -18.33
CA VAL A 36 28.22 -13.62 -17.68
C VAL A 36 28.95 -12.51 -16.93
N TYR A 37 28.65 -11.26 -17.24
CA TYR A 37 29.33 -10.11 -16.64
C TYR A 37 28.47 -9.52 -15.52
N GLY A 38 29.07 -9.35 -14.34
CA GLY A 38 28.43 -8.81 -13.15
C GLY A 38 28.69 -7.32 -12.92
N SER A 39 29.64 -6.71 -13.65
CA SER A 39 30.00 -5.30 -13.46
C SER A 39 30.58 -4.64 -14.71
N LEU A 40 30.59 -3.31 -14.74
CA LEU A 40 31.27 -2.53 -15.78
C LEU A 40 32.79 -2.75 -15.79
N ASP A 41 33.41 -3.05 -14.64
CA ASP A 41 34.85 -3.29 -14.53
C ASP A 41 35.24 -4.61 -15.23
N GLU A 42 34.39 -5.63 -15.14
CA GLU A 42 34.60 -6.88 -15.88
C GLU A 42 34.43 -6.68 -17.39
N ILE A 43 33.46 -5.87 -17.80
CA ILE A 43 33.27 -5.49 -19.20
C ILE A 43 34.50 -4.72 -19.72
N GLU A 44 34.95 -3.70 -18.99
CA GLU A 44 36.10 -2.88 -19.39
C GLU A 44 37.38 -3.71 -19.53
N ARG A 45 37.62 -4.65 -18.60
CA ARG A 45 38.76 -5.55 -18.65
C ARG A 45 38.76 -6.45 -19.89
N ASP A 46 37.61 -7.01 -20.25
CA ASP A 46 37.53 -8.04 -21.29
C ASP A 46 37.31 -7.47 -22.70
N PHE A 47 36.70 -6.28 -22.80
CA PHE A 47 36.43 -5.61 -24.08
C PHE A 47 37.29 -4.36 -24.34
N GLY A 48 38.05 -3.89 -23.33
CA GLY A 48 38.91 -2.71 -23.45
C GLY A 48 38.15 -1.38 -23.52
N VAL A 49 36.83 -1.39 -23.32
CA VAL A 49 35.97 -0.21 -23.32
C VAL A 49 34.97 -0.31 -22.18
N ARG A 50 34.77 0.81 -21.48
CA ARG A 50 33.72 0.97 -20.48
C ARG A 50 32.51 1.65 -21.13
N PRO A 51 31.39 0.96 -21.37
CA PRO A 51 30.20 1.60 -21.93
C PRO A 51 29.62 2.62 -20.96
N GLU A 52 29.22 3.78 -21.47
CA GLU A 52 28.49 4.80 -20.69
C GLU A 52 27.00 4.47 -20.57
N ASP A 53 26.44 3.81 -21.59
CA ASP A 53 25.05 3.35 -21.62
C ASP A 53 25.02 1.84 -21.87
N LEU A 54 24.42 1.11 -20.94
CA LEU A 54 24.25 -0.34 -21.00
C LEU A 54 22.99 -0.76 -21.77
N HIS A 55 22.19 0.16 -22.29
CA HIS A 55 20.99 -0.18 -23.07
C HIS A 55 21.33 -0.66 -24.47
N ARG A 56 20.37 -1.37 -25.07
CA ARG A 56 20.35 -1.57 -26.51
C ARG A 56 20.03 -0.24 -27.21
N PRO A 57 20.64 0.06 -28.37
CA PRO A 57 21.56 -0.80 -29.15
C PRO A 57 23.05 -0.69 -28.75
N PHE A 58 23.40 0.19 -27.82
CA PHE A 58 24.78 0.64 -27.59
C PHE A 58 25.78 -0.47 -27.23
N ILE A 59 25.32 -1.52 -26.53
CA ILE A 59 26.15 -2.66 -26.15
C ILE A 59 25.98 -3.90 -27.03
N ASP A 60 25.12 -3.86 -28.05
CA ASP A 60 24.88 -5.03 -28.92
C ASP A 60 26.11 -5.34 -29.80
N ASP A 61 26.89 -4.33 -30.18
CA ASP A 61 28.09 -4.46 -31.00
C ASP A 61 29.38 -4.70 -30.17
N LEU A 62 29.25 -4.72 -28.84
CA LEU A 62 30.37 -4.99 -27.93
C LEU A 62 30.78 -6.46 -28.05
N THR A 63 31.88 -6.73 -28.74
CA THR A 63 32.33 -8.08 -29.08
C THR A 63 33.82 -8.25 -28.83
N ARG A 64 34.26 -9.48 -28.59
CA ARG A 64 35.68 -9.85 -28.43
C ARG A 64 35.96 -11.22 -29.05
N PRO A 65 37.20 -11.50 -29.50
CA PRO A 65 37.59 -12.85 -29.90
C PRO A 65 37.32 -13.85 -28.78
N ASN A 66 36.88 -15.06 -29.14
CA ASN A 66 36.71 -16.13 -28.18
C ASN A 66 38.09 -16.58 -27.64
N PRO A 67 38.35 -16.47 -26.33
CA PRO A 67 39.63 -16.86 -25.75
C PRO A 67 39.91 -18.36 -25.84
N ASP A 68 38.88 -19.19 -26.04
CA ASP A 68 39.01 -20.65 -26.12
C ASP A 68 39.29 -21.13 -27.57
N ASP A 69 39.23 -20.23 -28.55
CA ASP A 69 39.53 -20.52 -29.95
C ASP A 69 40.97 -20.09 -30.32
N PRO A 70 41.91 -21.04 -30.46
CA PRO A 70 43.30 -20.73 -30.79
C PRO A 70 43.47 -20.16 -32.20
N THR A 71 42.45 -20.26 -33.06
CA THR A 71 42.47 -19.67 -34.41
C THR A 71 42.09 -18.19 -34.40
N GLY A 72 41.46 -17.71 -33.32
CA GLY A 72 40.98 -16.34 -33.18
C GLY A 72 39.84 -15.96 -34.12
N LYS A 73 39.12 -16.94 -34.69
CA LYS A 73 38.08 -16.70 -35.70
C LYS A 73 36.68 -16.56 -35.09
N SER A 74 36.40 -17.28 -34.02
CA SER A 74 35.12 -17.19 -33.31
C SER A 74 35.06 -15.96 -32.41
N THR A 75 33.84 -15.43 -32.25
CA THR A 75 33.58 -14.16 -31.58
C THR A 75 32.56 -14.35 -30.45
N MET A 76 32.82 -13.76 -29.30
CA MET A 76 31.86 -13.64 -28.21
C MET A 76 30.88 -12.51 -28.51
N ARG A 77 29.57 -12.84 -28.55
CA ARG A 77 28.49 -11.89 -28.84
C ARG A 77 27.42 -11.94 -27.75
N ARG A 78 26.87 -10.78 -27.39
CA ARG A 78 25.77 -10.72 -26.43
C ARG A 78 24.56 -11.47 -26.96
N VAL A 79 23.82 -12.15 -26.07
CA VAL A 79 22.50 -12.68 -26.41
C VAL A 79 21.54 -11.50 -26.69
N PRO A 80 20.62 -11.56 -27.67
CA PRO A 80 19.81 -10.39 -28.05
C PRO A 80 18.74 -10.01 -27.01
N GLU A 81 18.38 -10.92 -26.11
CA GLU A 81 17.29 -10.77 -25.16
C GLU A 81 17.56 -9.72 -24.07
N VAL A 82 16.48 -9.15 -23.55
CA VAL A 82 16.44 -8.31 -22.35
C VAL A 82 15.76 -9.06 -21.20
N LEU A 83 15.96 -8.60 -19.97
CA LEU A 83 15.33 -9.16 -18.78
C LEU A 83 13.83 -8.83 -18.76
N ASP A 84 13.07 -9.71 -18.10
CA ASP A 84 11.70 -9.48 -17.69
C ASP A 84 11.63 -8.30 -16.71
N CYS A 85 10.70 -7.37 -16.90
CA CYS A 85 10.61 -6.17 -16.03
C CYS A 85 10.26 -6.51 -14.57
N TRP A 86 9.70 -7.70 -14.32
CA TRP A 86 9.53 -8.22 -12.96
C TRP A 86 10.84 -8.60 -12.27
N PHE A 87 11.89 -8.89 -13.03
CA PHE A 87 13.26 -9.08 -12.53
C PHE A 87 13.85 -7.76 -12.05
N GLU A 88 13.67 -6.69 -12.84
CA GLU A 88 14.11 -5.34 -12.48
C GLU A 88 13.40 -4.83 -11.23
N SER A 89 12.07 -4.87 -11.23
CA SER A 89 11.27 -4.42 -10.07
C SER A 89 11.46 -5.28 -8.83
N GLY A 90 11.67 -6.60 -8.97
CA GLY A 90 12.01 -7.47 -7.86
C GLY A 90 13.45 -7.26 -7.33
N SER A 91 14.35 -6.74 -8.17
CA SER A 91 15.72 -6.39 -7.77
C SER A 91 15.81 -5.04 -7.05
N MET A 92 14.73 -4.26 -7.06
CA MET A 92 14.65 -2.91 -6.48
C MET A 92 15.28 -2.79 -5.07
N PRO A 93 15.07 -3.73 -4.11
CA PRO A 93 15.60 -3.57 -2.74
C PRO A 93 17.11 -3.31 -2.69
N PHE A 94 17.89 -4.01 -3.51
CA PHE A 94 19.35 -3.88 -3.57
C PHE A 94 19.81 -2.99 -4.73
N ALA A 95 19.14 -3.06 -5.89
CA ALA A 95 19.52 -2.29 -7.07
C ALA A 95 19.41 -0.77 -6.85
N GLN A 96 18.42 -0.29 -6.08
CA GLN A 96 18.26 1.14 -5.77
C GLN A 96 19.44 1.73 -4.99
N LEU A 97 20.22 0.88 -4.32
CA LEU A 97 21.36 1.26 -3.49
C LEU A 97 22.70 1.06 -4.20
N HIS A 98 22.68 0.60 -5.46
CA HIS A 98 23.88 0.18 -6.19
C HIS A 98 24.64 -0.94 -5.44
N TYR A 99 23.94 -1.75 -4.64
CA TYR A 99 24.52 -2.92 -3.99
C TYR A 99 24.91 -3.97 -5.04
N PRO A 100 26.08 -4.65 -4.90
CA PRO A 100 27.01 -4.62 -3.77
C PRO A 100 28.13 -3.57 -3.87
N PHE A 101 28.13 -2.73 -4.90
CA PHE A 101 29.22 -1.79 -5.18
C PHE A 101 29.26 -0.61 -4.20
N GLU A 102 28.08 -0.12 -3.80
CA GLU A 102 27.93 1.00 -2.86
C GLU A 102 26.84 0.72 -1.82
N ASN A 103 26.78 1.56 -0.78
CA ASN A 103 25.72 1.59 0.24
C ASN A 103 25.42 0.24 0.92
N ARG A 104 26.45 -0.60 1.07
CA ARG A 104 26.33 -1.94 1.61
C ARG A 104 25.72 -1.98 3.01
N GLU A 105 26.25 -1.18 3.94
CA GLU A 105 25.74 -1.11 5.32
C GLU A 105 24.27 -0.70 5.34
N ARG A 106 23.90 0.29 4.53
CA ARG A 106 22.51 0.75 4.41
C ARG A 106 21.58 -0.37 3.92
N PHE A 107 22.01 -1.18 2.95
CA PHE A 107 21.23 -2.33 2.50
C PHE A 107 21.09 -3.37 3.61
N GLU A 108 22.19 -3.74 4.26
CA GLU A 108 22.22 -4.77 5.29
C GLU A 108 21.39 -4.40 6.54
N GLU A 109 21.34 -3.11 6.90
CA GLU A 109 20.54 -2.59 8.02
C GLU A 109 19.04 -2.47 7.74
N HIS A 110 18.64 -2.28 6.47
CA HIS A 110 17.26 -1.99 6.08
C HIS A 110 16.58 -3.13 5.31
N PHE A 111 17.24 -4.28 5.16
CA PHE A 111 16.70 -5.44 4.46
C PHE A 111 16.60 -6.68 5.39
N PRO A 112 15.39 -7.21 5.65
CA PRO A 112 14.13 -6.99 4.93
C PRO A 112 13.41 -5.66 5.26
N ALA A 113 12.51 -5.24 4.37
CA ALA A 113 11.65 -4.08 4.63
C ALA A 113 10.56 -4.41 5.67
N ASP A 114 10.31 -3.51 6.62
CA ASP A 114 9.28 -3.74 7.65
C ASP A 114 7.87 -3.86 7.06
N PHE A 115 7.57 -3.08 6.01
CA PHE A 115 6.22 -2.93 5.48
C PHE A 115 6.19 -2.58 3.99
N ILE A 116 5.30 -3.23 3.25
CA ILE A 116 4.90 -2.83 1.90
C ILE A 116 3.37 -2.83 1.74
N VAL A 117 2.85 -2.04 0.81
CA VAL A 117 1.42 -2.04 0.46
C VAL A 117 1.25 -1.91 -1.04
N GLU A 118 0.51 -2.85 -1.62
CA GLU A 118 0.16 -2.81 -3.03
C GLU A 118 -1.18 -3.50 -3.28
N TYR A 119 -1.66 -3.37 -4.51
CA TYR A 119 -2.88 -4.01 -4.98
C TYR A 119 -2.80 -5.55 -4.95
N ILE A 120 -3.89 -6.24 -4.58
CA ILE A 120 -3.95 -7.70 -4.38
C ILE A 120 -3.39 -8.55 -5.53
N ASN A 121 -3.45 -8.09 -6.78
CA ASN A 121 -2.88 -8.85 -7.91
C ASN A 121 -1.35 -8.87 -7.94
N GLN A 122 -0.66 -8.06 -7.11
CA GLN A 122 0.79 -8.16 -6.95
C GLN A 122 1.24 -9.47 -6.30
N THR A 123 0.32 -10.25 -5.73
CA THR A 123 0.58 -11.64 -5.30
C THR A 123 1.11 -12.55 -6.41
N LYS A 124 0.87 -12.21 -7.68
CA LYS A 124 1.41 -12.91 -8.86
C LYS A 124 2.43 -12.07 -9.65
N GLY A 125 2.78 -10.90 -9.14
CA GLY A 125 3.68 -9.93 -9.78
C GLY A 125 4.81 -9.60 -8.83
N TRP A 126 4.85 -8.33 -8.37
CA TRP A 126 5.96 -7.79 -7.60
C TRP A 126 6.23 -8.53 -6.29
N PHE A 127 5.20 -8.92 -5.53
CA PHE A 127 5.41 -9.65 -4.28
C PHE A 127 6.08 -11.00 -4.53
N TYR A 128 5.71 -11.67 -5.62
CA TYR A 128 6.31 -12.94 -6.00
C TYR A 128 7.79 -12.76 -6.36
N THR A 129 8.12 -11.81 -7.22
CA THR A 129 9.50 -11.64 -7.68
C THR A 129 10.43 -11.08 -6.61
N LEU A 130 9.94 -10.20 -5.75
CA LEU A 130 10.63 -9.80 -4.52
C LEU A 130 11.00 -11.03 -3.69
N HIS A 131 10.02 -11.91 -3.42
CA HIS A 131 10.24 -13.07 -2.56
C HIS A 131 11.21 -14.09 -3.20
N VAL A 132 11.11 -14.31 -4.51
CA VAL A 132 12.02 -15.19 -5.25
C VAL A 132 13.45 -14.67 -5.19
N LEU A 133 13.68 -13.40 -5.52
CA LEU A 133 15.03 -12.83 -5.55
C LEU A 133 15.63 -12.68 -4.14
N ALA A 134 14.83 -12.28 -3.16
CA ALA A 134 15.25 -12.21 -1.77
C ALA A 134 15.72 -13.57 -1.25
N THR A 135 14.93 -14.62 -1.50
CA THR A 135 15.27 -15.98 -1.07
C THR A 135 16.49 -16.50 -1.84
N ALA A 136 16.52 -16.34 -3.16
CA ALA A 136 17.59 -16.88 -3.99
C ALA A 136 18.96 -16.22 -3.76
N LEU A 137 18.98 -14.92 -3.47
CA LEU A 137 20.22 -14.14 -3.33
C LEU A 137 20.67 -13.93 -1.88
N PHE A 138 19.73 -13.92 -0.92
CA PHE A 138 20.02 -13.48 0.45
C PHE A 138 19.49 -14.42 1.55
N ASP A 139 18.82 -15.51 1.17
CA ASP A 139 18.21 -16.52 2.07
C ASP A 139 17.39 -15.90 3.23
N ARG A 140 16.56 -14.91 2.89
CA ARG A 140 15.72 -14.19 3.86
C ARG A 140 14.43 -13.68 3.20
N PRO A 141 13.37 -13.36 3.97
CA PRO A 141 12.16 -12.76 3.41
C PRO A 141 12.46 -11.41 2.75
N ALA A 142 11.65 -11.00 1.78
CA ALA A 142 11.79 -9.68 1.14
C ALA A 142 11.23 -8.53 2.01
N PHE A 143 10.22 -8.83 2.83
CA PHE A 143 9.52 -7.89 3.70
C PHE A 143 8.88 -8.64 4.87
N GLU A 144 8.67 -7.96 5.99
CA GLU A 144 8.06 -8.54 7.19
C GLU A 144 6.53 -8.46 7.17
N ASN A 145 5.98 -7.33 6.69
CA ASN A 145 4.55 -7.10 6.67
C ASN A 145 4.07 -6.61 5.31
N VAL A 146 2.85 -7.03 4.92
CA VAL A 146 2.22 -6.59 3.67
C VAL A 146 0.74 -6.29 3.88
N ILE A 147 0.27 -5.17 3.32
CA ILE A 147 -1.16 -4.94 3.07
C ILE A 147 -1.44 -5.15 1.58
N CYS A 148 -2.35 -6.08 1.28
CA CYS A 148 -2.92 -6.25 -0.05
C CYS A 148 -4.25 -5.50 -0.10
N HIS A 149 -4.28 -4.33 -0.72
CA HIS A 149 -5.55 -3.61 -0.89
C HIS A 149 -6.37 -4.18 -2.07
N GLY A 150 -7.68 -3.96 -2.05
CA GLY A 150 -8.60 -4.46 -3.09
C GLY A 150 -8.64 -3.59 -4.34
N ILE A 151 -9.66 -3.77 -5.18
CA ILE A 151 -9.77 -3.13 -6.49
C ILE A 151 -10.59 -1.84 -6.41
N LEU A 152 -10.07 -0.75 -7.01
CA LEU A 152 -10.91 0.39 -7.37
C LEU A 152 -11.67 0.10 -8.67
N LEU A 153 -12.98 0.26 -8.60
CA LEU A 153 -13.92 0.11 -9.71
C LEU A 153 -14.60 1.46 -9.97
N ALA A 154 -15.06 1.65 -11.20
CA ALA A 154 -15.95 2.76 -11.54
C ALA A 154 -17.29 2.60 -10.79
N GLU A 155 -18.08 3.66 -10.76
CA GLU A 155 -19.39 3.67 -10.09
C GLU A 155 -20.33 2.57 -10.61
N ASP A 156 -20.28 2.27 -11.91
CA ASP A 156 -21.01 1.19 -12.57
C ASP A 156 -20.45 -0.22 -12.30
N GLY A 157 -19.33 -0.31 -11.57
CA GLY A 157 -18.63 -1.56 -11.26
C GLY A 157 -17.62 -2.01 -12.32
N ALA A 158 -17.46 -1.29 -13.43
CA ALA A 158 -16.44 -1.60 -14.42
C ALA A 158 -15.04 -1.32 -13.89
N LYS A 159 -14.03 -2.01 -14.46
CA LYS A 159 -12.63 -1.73 -14.14
C LYS A 159 -12.25 -0.33 -14.60
N LEU A 160 -11.52 0.41 -13.76
CA LEU A 160 -10.98 1.71 -14.14
C LEU A 160 -10.02 1.59 -15.32
N SER A 161 -10.15 2.49 -16.29
CA SER A 161 -9.37 2.49 -17.51
C SER A 161 -9.09 3.90 -17.99
N LYS A 162 -7.80 4.23 -18.14
CA LYS A 162 -7.35 5.51 -18.74
C LYS A 162 -7.91 5.72 -20.14
N LYS A 163 -8.11 4.63 -20.90
CA LYS A 163 -8.69 4.68 -22.26
C LYS A 163 -10.18 5.02 -22.23
N LEU A 164 -10.92 4.47 -21.27
CA LEU A 164 -12.36 4.72 -21.14
C LEU A 164 -12.67 6.03 -20.39
N ARG A 165 -11.70 6.55 -19.62
CA ARG A 165 -11.87 7.75 -18.77
C ARG A 165 -13.13 7.63 -17.90
N ASN A 166 -13.37 6.44 -17.37
CA ASN A 166 -14.55 6.09 -16.56
C ASN A 166 -14.36 6.40 -15.06
N TYR A 167 -13.56 7.41 -14.75
CA TYR A 167 -13.32 7.91 -13.39
C TYR A 167 -12.95 9.38 -13.44
N THR A 168 -13.18 10.07 -12.33
CA THR A 168 -12.71 11.44 -12.13
C THR A 168 -11.21 11.43 -11.83
N GLU A 169 -10.44 12.23 -12.58
CA GLU A 169 -9.00 12.28 -12.39
C GLU A 169 -8.65 12.83 -11.00
N PRO A 170 -7.64 12.27 -10.30
CA PRO A 170 -7.30 12.69 -8.94
C PRO A 170 -7.03 14.19 -8.80
N THR A 171 -6.44 14.83 -9.81
CA THR A 171 -6.18 16.27 -9.81
C THR A 171 -7.46 17.11 -9.77
N THR A 172 -8.53 16.63 -10.40
CA THR A 172 -9.85 17.28 -10.33
C THR A 172 -10.43 17.11 -8.94
N ILE A 173 -10.38 15.90 -8.37
CA ILE A 173 -10.84 15.63 -7.00
C ILE A 173 -10.09 16.51 -5.98
N PHE A 174 -8.79 16.72 -6.18
CA PHE A 174 -7.99 17.58 -5.31
C PHE A 174 -8.41 19.05 -5.38
N GLY A 175 -8.80 19.53 -6.57
CA GLY A 175 -9.30 20.89 -6.75
C GLY A 175 -10.68 21.10 -6.15
N ASP A 176 -11.56 20.10 -6.30
CA ASP A 176 -12.98 20.24 -5.96
C ASP A 176 -13.28 19.87 -4.49
N GLN A 177 -12.78 18.71 -4.02
CA GLN A 177 -13.02 18.21 -2.65
C GLN A 177 -11.79 18.29 -1.73
N GLY A 178 -10.59 18.32 -2.29
CA GLY A 178 -9.34 18.28 -1.53
C GLY A 178 -8.80 16.86 -1.31
N SER A 179 -7.48 16.75 -1.10
CA SER A 179 -6.78 15.47 -0.97
C SER A 179 -7.17 14.70 0.30
N ASP A 180 -7.45 15.39 1.42
CA ASP A 180 -7.84 14.74 2.67
C ASP A 180 -9.21 14.08 2.58
N ALA A 181 -10.13 14.64 1.81
CA ALA A 181 -11.44 14.02 1.55
C ALA A 181 -11.28 12.68 0.83
N LEU A 182 -10.46 12.64 -0.23
CA LEU A 182 -10.17 11.39 -0.94
C LEU A 182 -9.45 10.38 -0.05
N ARG A 183 -8.45 10.81 0.73
CA ARG A 183 -7.73 9.92 1.66
C ARG A 183 -8.68 9.32 2.67
N TRP A 184 -9.49 10.14 3.35
CA TRP A 184 -10.43 9.64 4.35
C TRP A 184 -11.50 8.72 3.73
N TYR A 185 -11.99 9.05 2.53
CA TYR A 185 -12.91 8.18 1.78
C TYR A 185 -12.32 6.79 1.55
N LEU A 186 -11.09 6.72 1.04
CA LEU A 186 -10.39 5.44 0.82
C LEU A 186 -10.13 4.69 2.14
N MET A 187 -9.64 5.39 3.17
CA MET A 187 -9.26 4.79 4.44
C MET A 187 -10.45 4.29 5.27
N SER A 188 -11.62 4.89 5.11
CA SER A 188 -12.86 4.46 5.77
C SER A 188 -13.58 3.31 5.04
N SER A 189 -13.15 3.01 3.81
CA SER A 189 -13.77 1.99 2.95
C SER A 189 -13.27 0.56 3.21
N ALA A 190 -13.82 -0.40 2.46
CA ALA A 190 -13.36 -1.79 2.48
C ALA A 190 -12.05 -2.03 1.72
N ILE A 191 -11.54 -1.06 0.97
CA ILE A 191 -10.38 -1.27 0.10
C ILE A 191 -9.12 -1.67 0.85
N VAL A 192 -8.91 -1.07 2.02
CA VAL A 192 -7.77 -1.37 2.90
C VAL A 192 -7.88 -2.74 3.59
N ARG A 193 -8.98 -3.47 3.37
CA ARG A 193 -9.19 -4.85 3.84
C ARG A 193 -9.18 -5.86 2.70
N GLY A 194 -8.70 -5.47 1.51
CA GLY A 194 -8.63 -6.34 0.34
C GLY A 194 -9.95 -6.45 -0.45
N GLY A 195 -11.01 -5.74 -0.05
CA GLY A 195 -12.29 -5.74 -0.77
C GLY A 195 -12.35 -4.69 -1.87
N ASP A 196 -13.27 -4.85 -2.81
CA ASP A 196 -13.45 -3.88 -3.89
C ASP A 196 -14.18 -2.62 -3.42
N LEU A 197 -13.86 -1.49 -4.04
CA LEU A 197 -14.50 -0.19 -3.81
C LEU A 197 -14.92 0.41 -5.15
N ARG A 198 -16.21 0.70 -5.29
CA ARG A 198 -16.74 1.53 -6.38
C ARG A 198 -16.57 2.99 -5.98
N ILE A 199 -15.70 3.70 -6.70
CA ILE A 199 -15.44 5.12 -6.44
C ILE A 199 -16.58 5.96 -7.03
N ALA A 200 -17.07 6.91 -6.24
CA ALA A 200 -18.08 7.88 -6.65
C ALA A 200 -17.78 9.22 -5.96
N ASP A 201 -17.81 10.31 -6.73
CA ASP A 201 -17.49 11.66 -6.26
C ASP A 201 -18.45 12.10 -5.14
N SER A 202 -19.72 11.70 -5.23
CA SER A 202 -20.72 11.93 -4.18
C SER A 202 -20.32 11.36 -2.82
N GLY A 203 -19.64 10.22 -2.80
CA GLY A 203 -19.11 9.63 -1.57
C GLY A 203 -17.95 10.42 -0.97
N ILE A 204 -17.18 11.12 -1.81
CA ILE A 204 -16.08 12.01 -1.39
C ILE A 204 -16.67 13.33 -0.87
N ASP A 205 -17.71 13.87 -1.53
CA ASP A 205 -18.45 15.05 -1.08
C ASP A 205 -19.08 14.82 0.30
N ASP A 206 -19.59 13.62 0.55
CA ASP A 206 -20.13 13.23 1.85
C ASP A 206 -19.05 13.26 2.95
N VAL A 207 -17.81 12.88 2.65
CA VAL A 207 -16.69 13.01 3.60
C VAL A 207 -16.43 14.47 3.94
N VAL A 208 -16.41 15.36 2.94
CA VAL A 208 -16.26 16.80 3.18
C VAL A 208 -17.36 17.31 4.12
N ARG A 209 -18.61 17.00 3.78
CA ARG A 209 -19.79 17.50 4.51
C ARG A 209 -19.95 16.92 5.92
N GLN A 210 -19.67 15.63 6.09
CA GLN A 210 -19.99 14.91 7.32
C GLN A 210 -18.79 14.77 8.27
N VAL A 211 -17.56 14.97 7.78
CA VAL A 211 -16.34 14.83 8.58
C VAL A 211 -15.55 16.12 8.62
N LEU A 212 -15.13 16.65 7.46
CA LEU A 212 -14.21 17.79 7.42
C LEU A 212 -14.87 19.10 7.88
N LEU A 213 -16.06 19.41 7.37
CA LEU A 213 -16.78 20.64 7.76
C LEU A 213 -17.17 20.66 9.25
N PRO A 214 -17.66 19.57 9.87
CA PRO A 214 -17.91 19.56 11.31
C PRO A 214 -16.65 19.81 12.16
N ILE A 215 -15.50 19.23 11.79
CA ILE A 215 -14.22 19.50 12.46
C ILE A 215 -13.85 20.98 12.32
N TRP A 216 -13.96 21.52 11.10
CA TRP A 216 -13.65 22.92 10.83
C TRP A 216 -14.59 23.88 11.58
N ASN A 217 -15.87 23.55 11.67
CA ASN A 217 -16.86 24.33 12.40
C ASN A 217 -16.58 24.31 13.91
N ALA A 218 -16.20 23.16 14.48
CA ALA A 218 -15.80 23.07 15.89
C ALA A 218 -14.54 23.92 16.19
N TYR A 219 -13.55 23.85 15.30
CA TYR A 219 -12.35 24.70 15.39
C TYR A 219 -12.68 26.19 15.26
N SER A 220 -13.52 26.56 14.30
CA SER A 220 -13.94 27.95 14.06
C SER A 220 -14.73 28.50 15.25
N PHE A 221 -15.65 27.71 15.82
CA PHE A 221 -16.35 28.05 17.06
C PHE A 221 -15.36 28.30 18.19
N PHE A 222 -14.47 27.34 18.47
CA PHE A 222 -13.49 27.47 19.55
C PHE A 222 -12.62 28.72 19.42
N THR A 223 -12.04 28.95 18.24
CA THR A 223 -11.16 30.09 17.99
C THR A 223 -11.89 31.43 18.05
N LEU A 224 -13.12 31.51 17.56
CA LEU A 224 -13.92 32.73 17.61
C LEU A 224 -14.12 33.20 19.07
N TYR A 225 -14.62 32.31 19.94
CA TYR A 225 -14.89 32.68 21.34
C TYR A 225 -13.62 32.85 22.16
N ALA A 226 -12.62 31.98 21.95
CA ALA A 226 -11.34 32.12 22.66
C ALA A 226 -10.66 33.47 22.33
N ASN A 227 -10.70 33.91 21.08
CA ASN A 227 -10.12 35.21 20.69
C ASN A 227 -10.90 36.40 21.25
N VAL A 228 -12.24 36.33 21.29
CA VAL A 228 -13.08 37.38 21.90
C VAL A 228 -12.76 37.54 23.39
N ASP A 229 -12.56 36.43 24.11
CA ASP A 229 -12.26 36.44 25.54
C ASP A 229 -10.76 36.67 25.86
N GLY A 230 -9.91 36.85 24.83
CA GLY A 230 -8.46 36.91 24.99
C GLY A 230 -7.89 35.64 25.65
N HIS A 231 -8.59 34.51 25.53
CA HIS A 231 -8.29 33.28 26.21
C HIS A 231 -7.17 32.52 25.49
N ARG A 232 -6.08 32.25 26.21
CA ARG A 232 -5.00 31.38 25.74
C ARG A 232 -5.22 29.96 26.26
N ALA A 233 -5.57 29.06 25.34
CA ALA A 233 -5.78 27.66 25.65
C ALA A 233 -4.53 26.98 26.23
N THR A 234 -4.73 26.10 27.21
CA THR A 234 -3.69 25.25 27.81
C THR A 234 -4.21 23.82 27.93
N ILE A 235 -3.31 22.84 27.90
CA ILE A 235 -3.69 21.44 28.09
C ILE A 235 -4.15 21.27 29.54
N ARG A 236 -5.36 20.74 29.73
CA ARG A 236 -5.99 20.57 31.03
C ARG A 236 -6.84 19.31 31.06
N THR A 237 -6.69 18.49 32.10
CA THR A 237 -7.43 17.21 32.26
C THR A 237 -8.11 17.05 33.62
N ASP A 238 -8.00 18.05 34.51
CA ASP A 238 -8.54 18.08 35.87
C ASP A 238 -9.95 18.71 35.97
N SER A 239 -10.65 18.94 34.86
CA SER A 239 -12.01 19.49 34.91
C SER A 239 -12.93 18.57 35.71
N THR A 240 -13.64 19.14 36.69
CA THR A 240 -14.63 18.40 37.49
C THR A 240 -16.01 18.36 36.83
N HIS A 241 -16.21 19.12 35.75
CA HIS A 241 -17.49 19.20 35.04
C HIS A 241 -17.83 17.88 34.35
N LEU A 242 -19.09 17.44 34.47
CA LEU A 242 -19.50 16.10 34.04
C LEU A 242 -19.30 15.86 32.53
N LEU A 243 -19.62 16.84 31.69
CA LEU A 243 -19.47 16.70 30.23
C LEU A 243 -17.99 16.65 29.82
N ASP A 244 -17.13 17.43 30.47
CA ASP A 244 -15.70 17.47 30.18
C ASP A 244 -15.06 16.13 30.58
N ARG A 245 -15.43 15.60 31.76
CA ARG A 245 -15.01 14.27 32.21
C ARG A 245 -15.50 13.17 31.29
N TYR A 246 -16.73 13.29 30.77
CA TYR A 246 -17.26 12.36 29.78
C TYR A 246 -16.45 12.39 28.48
N LEU A 247 -16.18 13.57 27.92
CA LEU A 247 -15.38 13.73 26.70
C LEU A 247 -13.95 13.19 26.88
N LEU A 248 -13.28 13.52 27.99
CA LEU A 248 -11.93 13.04 28.30
C LEU A 248 -11.88 11.53 28.57
N ALA A 249 -12.95 10.93 29.11
CA ALA A 249 -13.03 9.49 29.32
C ALA A 249 -13.44 8.73 28.05
N GLN A 250 -14.20 9.38 27.16
CA GLN A 250 -14.58 8.83 25.87
C GLN A 250 -13.40 8.81 24.90
N ASP A 251 -12.42 9.72 25.05
CA ASP A 251 -11.21 9.77 24.23
C ASP A 251 -10.36 8.49 24.38
N PRO A 252 -10.44 7.53 23.44
CA PRO A 252 -9.63 6.32 23.45
C PRO A 252 -8.37 6.52 22.59
N ALA A 253 -8.10 7.74 22.09
CA ALA A 253 -7.13 8.03 21.04
C ALA A 253 -5.76 7.38 21.26
N PRO A 254 -5.15 7.41 22.47
CA PRO A 254 -3.84 6.80 22.64
C PRO A 254 -3.86 5.27 22.71
N ARG A 255 -5.02 4.60 22.86
CA ARG A 255 -5.12 3.12 22.93
C ARG A 255 -5.71 2.49 21.67
N GLY A 256 -6.70 3.11 21.04
CA GLY A 256 -7.31 2.59 19.82
C GLY A 256 -6.44 2.80 18.57
N ILE A 257 -5.75 3.94 18.49
CA ILE A 257 -4.88 4.27 17.35
C ILE A 257 -3.57 3.48 17.44
N SER A 258 -2.98 3.37 18.63
CA SER A 258 -1.77 2.56 18.86
C SER A 258 -2.06 1.06 18.66
N ALA A 259 -3.16 0.51 19.17
CA ALA A 259 -3.51 -0.90 18.97
C ALA A 259 -3.90 -1.25 17.52
N GLY A 260 -4.39 -0.28 16.73
CA GLY A 260 -4.64 -0.46 15.29
C GLY A 260 -3.37 -0.40 14.44
N ALA A 261 -2.37 0.37 14.90
CA ALA A 261 -1.04 0.50 14.29
C ALA A 261 -0.11 -0.66 14.68
N ASP A 262 -0.17 -1.14 15.93
CA ASP A 262 0.70 -2.19 16.47
C ASP A 262 0.20 -3.60 16.07
N GLY A 263 1.03 -4.31 15.30
CA GLY A 263 0.96 -5.77 15.10
C GLY A 263 -0.23 -6.32 14.31
N ARG A 264 -1.22 -5.51 13.94
CA ARG A 264 -2.36 -5.98 13.13
C ARG A 264 -2.59 -5.22 11.83
N LEU A 265 -1.89 -4.09 11.61
CA LEU A 265 -1.97 -3.28 10.38
C LEU A 265 -3.43 -3.15 9.90
N ARG A 266 -4.31 -2.64 10.78
CA ARG A 266 -5.74 -2.46 10.47
C ARG A 266 -6.08 -0.97 10.39
N PRO A 267 -5.93 -0.34 9.22
CA PRO A 267 -6.13 1.11 9.13
C PRO A 267 -7.57 1.53 9.46
N THR A 268 -8.56 0.69 9.14
CA THR A 268 -9.97 0.94 9.49
C THR A 268 -10.30 0.80 10.97
N GLY A 269 -9.47 0.09 11.74
CA GLY A 269 -9.64 -0.05 13.20
C GLY A 269 -9.40 1.27 13.94
N CYS A 270 -8.54 2.15 13.39
CA CYS A 270 -8.27 3.47 13.95
C CYS A 270 -9.39 4.49 13.68
N HIS A 271 -10.30 4.21 12.74
CA HIS A 271 -11.36 5.13 12.31
C HIS A 271 -12.75 4.80 12.86
N ARG A 272 -12.91 3.71 13.62
CA ARG A 272 -14.19 3.37 14.26
C ARG A 272 -14.01 3.33 15.79
N PRO A 273 -14.94 3.91 16.56
CA PRO A 273 -15.00 3.62 17.99
C PRO A 273 -15.26 2.12 18.19
N ASP A 274 -14.57 1.54 19.18
CA ASP A 274 -14.68 0.14 19.58
C ASP A 274 -16.15 -0.25 19.85
N PRO A 275 -16.71 -1.30 19.21
CA PRO A 275 -18.08 -1.76 19.47
C PRO A 275 -18.28 -2.32 20.90
N GLY A 276 -17.22 -2.42 21.71
CA GLY A 276 -17.22 -2.97 23.06
C GLY A 276 -17.85 -2.14 24.18
N ILE A 277 -18.51 -1.01 23.91
CA ILE A 277 -19.27 -0.30 24.96
C ILE A 277 -20.55 -1.11 25.29
N PRO A 278 -20.71 -1.64 26.52
CA PRO A 278 -21.88 -2.44 26.85
C PRO A 278 -23.16 -1.62 26.73
N ARG A 279 -24.19 -2.20 26.09
CA ARG A 279 -25.57 -1.67 25.89
C ARG A 279 -26.33 -1.25 27.17
N ARG A 280 -25.68 -1.10 28.32
CA ARG A 280 -26.32 -0.72 29.59
C ARG A 280 -26.57 0.78 29.75
N ALA A 281 -26.00 1.64 28.91
CA ALA A 281 -26.20 3.10 29.02
C ALA A 281 -27.50 3.63 28.38
N GLN A 282 -28.25 2.81 27.62
CA GLN A 282 -29.49 3.25 26.94
C GLN A 282 -30.77 3.17 27.79
N GLN A 283 -30.71 2.73 29.05
CA GLN A 283 -31.89 2.56 29.91
C GLN A 283 -32.16 3.70 30.91
N LEU A 284 -31.39 4.79 30.90
CA LEU A 284 -31.52 5.87 31.90
C LEU A 284 -32.04 7.20 31.35
N VAL A 285 -32.78 7.20 30.24
CA VAL A 285 -33.46 8.41 29.74
C VAL A 285 -34.90 8.09 29.31
N HIS A 286 -35.77 7.87 30.28
CA HIS A 286 -37.21 8.09 30.09
C HIS A 286 -37.72 8.96 31.25
N PRO A 287 -38.35 10.12 30.99
CA PRO A 287 -38.99 10.88 32.04
C PRO A 287 -40.20 10.10 32.60
N PRO A 288 -40.53 10.25 33.89
CA PRO A 288 -41.66 9.54 34.48
C PRO A 288 -42.98 10.04 33.84
N GLN A 289 -43.76 9.11 33.31
CA GLN A 289 -45.12 9.36 32.84
C GLN A 289 -46.03 9.75 34.03
N PRO A 290 -46.93 10.73 33.89
CA PRO A 290 -47.85 11.10 34.97
C PRO A 290 -48.88 10.00 35.23
N ARG A 291 -49.11 9.68 36.51
CA ARG A 291 -50.15 8.73 36.95
C ARG A 291 -51.55 9.33 36.73
N PRO A 292 -52.53 8.56 36.21
CA PRO A 292 -53.92 8.99 36.23
C PRO A 292 -54.50 8.86 37.65
N LEU A 293 -55.34 9.83 38.03
CA LEU A 293 -56.15 9.81 39.24
C LEU A 293 -57.19 8.69 39.15
N LEU A 294 -57.19 7.79 40.14
CA LEU A 294 -58.23 6.78 40.35
C LEU A 294 -59.48 7.46 40.96
N GLY A 295 -60.61 7.39 40.26
CA GLY A 295 -61.95 7.49 40.85
C GLY A 295 -62.50 6.10 41.16
N PRO A 296 -63.43 5.95 42.13
CA PRO A 296 -63.81 4.64 42.66
C PRO A 296 -64.93 3.97 41.86
N ASP A 297 -65.06 2.68 42.13
CA ASP A 297 -66.17 1.76 41.84
C ASP A 297 -66.10 1.00 40.51
N SER A 298 -66.41 -0.30 40.40
CA SER A 298 -66.43 -1.46 41.29
C SER A 298 -66.84 -2.66 40.40
N ILE A 299 -66.45 -3.88 40.79
CA ILE A 299 -67.07 -5.19 40.44
C ILE A 299 -66.61 -5.88 39.12
N GLY A 300 -65.93 -7.04 39.28
CA GLY A 300 -65.65 -8.05 38.24
C GLY A 300 -66.76 -9.10 38.10
N PRO A 301 -66.44 -10.41 37.96
CA PRO A 301 -65.66 -11.10 36.93
C PRO A 301 -66.51 -12.19 36.22
N HIS A 302 -66.12 -12.69 35.04
CA HIS A 302 -66.42 -14.05 34.49
C HIS A 302 -65.76 -14.17 33.08
N CYS A 303 -64.83 -15.09 32.81
CA CYS A 303 -64.91 -16.54 32.55
C CYS A 303 -64.97 -16.93 31.04
N ARG A 304 -63.94 -17.70 30.64
CA ARG A 304 -63.87 -18.82 29.66
C ARG A 304 -63.86 -18.59 28.14
N ASP A 305 -62.80 -19.18 27.55
CA ASP A 305 -62.72 -20.09 26.39
C ASP A 305 -63.58 -19.85 25.15
N SER A 306 -62.91 -19.53 24.03
CA SER A 306 -62.97 -20.21 22.71
C SER A 306 -61.92 -19.59 21.78
#